data_AF-K9FPQ4-F1
#
_entry.id   AF-K9FPQ4-F1
#
_cell.length_a   1.000
_cell.length_b   1.000
_cell.length_c   1.000
_cell.angle_alpha   90.00
_cell.angle_beta   90.00
_cell.angle_gamma   90.00
#
_symmetry.space_group_name_H-M   'P 1'
#
loop_
_entity.id
_entity.type
_entity.pdbx_description
1 polymer ?
#
loop_
_entity_poly.entity_id
_entity_poly.type
_entity_poly.pdbx_seq_one_letter_code
_entity_poly.pdbx_strand_id
1 'polypeptide(L)' 'MEGSVSKETHFHVTIVSDSFESKMQPARHRMVYALFKEEMAREGGLHALQLKTKTPAEDQREKEMKKKA' A
#
# COMPACT_ATOMS: atom_id res chain seq x y z
N MET A 1 29.12 -11.96 -17.62
CA MET A 1 29.01 -10.95 -16.55
C MET A 1 27.51 -10.75 -16.33
N GLU A 2 26.91 -11.65 -15.57
CA GLU A 2 25.47 -11.65 -15.26
C GLU A 2 25.26 -10.85 -13.97
N GLY A 3 24.30 -9.92 -13.96
CA GLY A 3 24.02 -9.18 -12.73
C GLY A 3 23.22 -7.88 -12.84
N SER A 4 22.52 -7.59 -13.94
CA SER A 4 21.48 -6.55 -13.92
C SER A 4 20.18 -7.14 -13.35
N VAL A 5 20.13 -7.34 -12.02
CA VAL A 5 18.87 -7.56 -11.28
C VAL A 5 18.52 -6.28 -10.52
N SER A 6 18.49 -5.14 -11.23
CA SER A 6 17.71 -3.99 -10.77
C SER A 6 16.25 -4.27 -11.09
N LYS A 7 15.65 -5.27 -10.42
CA LYS A 7 14.20 -5.51 -10.46
C LYS A 7 13.53 -4.47 -9.56
N GLU A 8 13.48 -3.23 -10.03
CA GLU A 8 12.67 -2.16 -9.44
C GLU A 8 11.19 -2.58 -9.53
N THR A 9 10.75 -3.39 -8.58
CA THR A 9 9.42 -3.98 -8.60
C THR A 9 8.52 -3.04 -7.82
N HIS A 10 7.86 -2.13 -8.52
CA HIS A 10 6.92 -1.17 -7.95
C HIS A 10 5.59 -1.88 -7.70
N PHE A 11 5.21 -2.08 -6.44
CA PHE A 11 3.91 -2.65 -6.12
C PHE A 11 2.95 -1.60 -5.61
N HIS A 12 1.72 -1.70 -6.08
CA HIS A 12 0.60 -0.90 -5.60
C HIS A 12 -0.27 -1.75 -4.69
N VAL A 13 -0.42 -1.33 -3.44
CA VAL A 13 -1.22 -2.05 -2.45
C VAL A 13 -2.34 -1.12 -1.99
N THR A 14 -3.58 -1.50 -2.26
CA THR A 14 -4.76 -0.79 -1.76
C THR A 14 -5.34 -1.55 -0.58
N ILE A 15 -5.46 -0.89 0.56
CA ILE A 15 -5.99 -1.49 1.79
C ILE A 15 -7.20 -0.70 2.22
N VAL A 16 -8.33 -1.40 2.34
CA VAL A 16 -9.58 -0.84 2.83
C VAL A 16 -9.84 -1.41 4.22
N SER A 17 -9.88 -0.55 5.23
CA SER A 17 -10.14 -0.99 6.60
C SER A 17 -10.70 0.15 7.45
N ASP A 18 -11.59 -0.20 8.38
CA ASP A 18 -12.17 0.70 9.37
C ASP A 18 -11.10 1.23 10.36
N SER A 19 -10.05 0.44 10.60
CA SER A 19 -8.92 0.80 11.46
C SER A 19 -8.15 2.06 11.03
N PHE A 20 -8.44 2.57 9.83
CA PHE A 20 -7.88 3.79 9.29
C PHE A 20 -8.75 5.03 9.53
N GLU A 21 -10.03 4.88 9.87
CA GLU A 21 -10.98 6.00 10.01
C GLU A 21 -10.51 7.04 11.03
N SER A 22 -9.96 6.60 12.15
CA SER A 22 -9.48 7.47 13.23
C SER A 22 -8.00 7.88 13.14
N LYS A 23 -7.29 7.50 12.06
CA LYS A 23 -5.83 7.72 11.95
C LYS A 23 -5.48 8.71 10.85
N MET A 24 -4.44 9.51 11.03
CA MET A 24 -3.89 10.36 9.97
C MET A 24 -3.13 9.54 8.91
N GLN A 25 -3.09 10.00 7.67
CA GLN A 25 -2.46 9.31 6.53
C GLN A 25 -1.02 8.83 6.80
N PRO A 26 -0.11 9.60 7.43
CA PRO A 26 1.24 9.12 7.74
C PRO A 26 1.24 7.97 8.76
N ALA A 27 0.32 7.98 9.73
CA ALA A 27 0.20 6.94 10.75
C ALA A 27 -0.31 5.63 10.13
N ARG A 28 -1.25 5.71 9.19
CA ARG A 28 -1.73 4.56 8.41
C ARG A 28 -0.57 3.92 7.64
N HIS A 29 0.23 4.74 6.94
CA HIS A 29 1.37 4.25 6.16
C HIS A 29 2.43 3.61 7.06
N ARG A 30 2.80 4.25 8.17
CA ARG A 30 3.76 3.70 9.14
C ARG A 30 3.33 2.34 9.69
N MET A 31 2.04 2.19 10.02
CA MET A 31 1.49 0.93 10.52
C MET A 31 1.63 -0.19 9.49
N VAL A 32 1.28 0.10 8.23
CA VAL A 32 1.38 -0.90 7.16
C VAL A 32 2.84 -1.20 6.82
N TYR A 33 3.68 -0.17 6.67
CA TYR A 33 5.11 -0.36 6.46
C TYR A 33 5.76 -1.15 7.59
N ALA A 34 5.34 -1.00 8.84
CA ALA A 34 5.88 -1.79 9.95
C ALA A 34 5.60 -3.29 9.76
N LEU A 35 4.42 -3.66 9.28
CA LEU A 35 4.07 -5.06 8.97
C LEU A 35 4.89 -5.60 7.79
N PHE A 36 5.09 -4.77 6.75
CA PHE A 36 5.89 -5.16 5.58
C PHE A 36 7.39 -5.01 5.79
N LYS A 37 7.86 -4.37 6.87
CA LYS A 37 9.28 -4.11 7.12
C LYS A 37 10.08 -5.41 7.21
N GLU A 38 9.49 -6.43 7.84
CA GLU A 38 10.10 -7.74 7.97
C GLU A 38 10.22 -8.46 6.62
N GLU A 39 9.20 -8.33 5.75
CA GLU A 39 9.23 -8.83 4.37
C GLU A 39 10.18 -8.03 3.46
N MET A 40 10.23 -6.70 3.63
CA MET A 40 11.14 -5.80 2.90
C MET A 40 12.60 -6.02 3.27
N ALA A 41 12.88 -6.42 4.51
CA ALA A 41 14.23 -6.70 4.99
C ALA A 41 14.79 -8.04 4.48
N ARG A 42 13.98 -8.87 3.81
CA ARG A 42 14.45 -10.10 3.18
C ARG A 42 15.30 -9.77 1.96
N GLU A 43 16.35 -10.55 1.74
CA GLU A 43 17.31 -10.34 0.65
C GLU A 43 16.58 -10.46 -0.72
N GLY A 44 16.52 -9.35 -1.48
CA GLY A 44 15.68 -9.20 -2.68
C GLY A 44 14.34 -8.46 -2.46
N GLY A 45 14.17 -7.82 -1.31
CA GLY A 45 12.94 -7.15 -0.88
C GLY A 45 12.54 -5.92 -1.70
N LEU A 46 11.25 -5.61 -1.60
CA LEU A 46 10.51 -4.57 -2.33
C LEU A 46 11.18 -3.19 -2.28
N HIS A 47 11.64 -2.67 -3.42
CA HIS A 47 12.29 -1.36 -3.51
C HIS A 47 11.34 -0.16 -3.33
N ALA A 48 10.07 -0.29 -3.76
CA ALA A 48 9.06 0.74 -3.59
C ALA A 48 7.65 0.13 -3.48
N LEU A 49 6.96 0.39 -2.37
CA LEU A 49 5.53 0.10 -2.19
C LEU A 49 4.75 1.39 -2.20
N GLN A 50 3.81 1.51 -3.14
CA GLN A 50 2.80 2.55 -3.09
C GLN A 50 1.58 2.04 -2.33
N LEU A 51 1.36 2.63 -1.15
CA LEU A 51 0.25 2.28 -0.28
C LEU A 51 -0.90 3.25 -0.47
N LYS A 52 -2.07 2.71 -0.80
CA LYS A 52 -3.33 3.45 -0.80
C LYS A 52 -4.19 2.94 0.35
N THR A 53 -4.19 3.67 1.46
CA THR A 53 -5.01 3.35 2.63
C THR A 53 -6.32 4.11 2.56
N LYS A 54 -7.44 3.39 2.56
CA LYS A 54 -8.79 3.98 2.48
C LYS A 54 -9.68 3.44 3.59
N THR A 55 -10.65 4.24 3.99
CA THR A 55 -11.77 3.75 4.79
C THR A 55 -12.79 3.02 3.91
N PRO A 56 -13.58 2.08 4.47
CA PRO A 56 -14.67 1.44 3.74
C PRO A 56 -15.69 2.46 3.20
N ALA A 57 -15.94 3.54 3.95
CA ALA A 57 -16.81 4.63 3.51
C ALA A 57 -16.26 5.37 2.27
N GLU A 58 -14.96 5.66 2.25
CA GLU A 58 -14.31 6.29 1.09
C GLU A 58 -14.26 5.35 -0.13
N ASP A 59 -13.92 4.08 0.08
CA ASP A 59 -13.88 3.09 -1.01
C ASP A 59 -15.27 2.88 -1.62
N GLN A 60 -16.31 2.83 -0.79
CA GLN A 60 -17.69 2.74 -1.24
C GLN A 60 -18.08 3.95 -2.10
N ARG A 61 -17.81 5.19 -1.62
CA ARG A 61 -18.08 6.40 -2.42
C ARG A 61 -17.33 6.40 -3.75
N GLU A 62 -16.05 6.00 -3.77
CA GLU A 62 -15.25 5.93 -5.00
C GLU A 62 -15.82 4.90 -5.99
N LYS A 63 -16.25 3.73 -5.49
CA LYS A 63 -16.89 2.69 -6.32
C LYS A 63 -18.22 3.16 -6.89
N GLU A 64 -19.04 3.83 -6.09
CA GLU A 64 -20.33 4.36 -6.55
C GLU A 64 -20.16 5.46 -7.60
N MET A 65 -19.17 6.34 -7.45
CA MET A 65 -18.85 7.33 -8.49
C MET A 65 -18.35 6.67 -9.78
N LYS A 66 -17.48 5.66 -9.68
CA LYS A 66 -17.00 4.92 -10.87
C LYS A 66 -18.07 4.12 -11.58
N LYS A 67 -19.10 3.65 -10.87
CA LYS A 67 -20.20 2.87 -11.45
C LYS A 67 -21.23 3.75 -12.19
N LYS A 68 -21.25 5.06 -11.91
CA LYS A 68 -22.12 6.05 -12.57
C LYS A 68 -21.48 6.74 -13.77
N ALA A 69 -20.19 6.53 -14.01
CA ALA A 69 -19.45 7.01 -15.17
C ALA A 69 -19.45 5.94 -16.27
#